data_AF-A0A961RXW7-F1
#
_entry.id   AF-A0A961RXW7-F1
#
_cell.length_a   1.000
_cell.length_b   1.000
_cell.length_c   1.000
_cell.angle_alpha   90.00
_cell.angle_beta   90.00
_cell.angle_gamma   90.00
#
_symmetry.space_group_name_H-M   'P 1'
#
loop_
_entity.id
_entity.type
_entity.pdbx_description
1 polymer ?
#
loop_
_entity_poly.entity_id
_entity_poly.type
_entity_poly.pdbx_seq_one_letter_code
_entity_poly.pdbx_strand_id
1 'polypeptide(L)'
;QIITSVEPYQAQLLNKWRKGSMLVPGQTLGILEVSPAAYISIAANEAEKSAEIDIVEVRAVGRFGRLFISGSENSVAAAMEAATKAIEAVDGKPER
;
A
#
# COMPACT_ATOMS: atom_id res chain seq x y z
N GLN A 1 1.83 6.27 -4.93
CA GLN A 1 0.84 6.72 -5.94
C GLN A 1 -0.57 6.48 -5.40
N ILE A 2 -1.51 7.37 -5.70
CA ILE A 2 -2.93 7.21 -5.33
C ILE A 2 -3.75 7.26 -6.62
N ILE A 3 -4.67 6.31 -6.78
CA ILE A 3 -5.62 6.23 -7.90
C ILE A 3 -7.03 6.31 -7.31
N THR A 4 -7.71 7.42 -7.54
CA THR A 4 -9.09 7.62 -7.06
C THR A 4 -10.08 6.95 -8.00
N SER A 5 -11.23 6.53 -7.45
CA SER A 5 -12.34 5.92 -8.20
C SER A 5 -11.91 4.83 -9.18
N VAL A 6 -11.32 3.74 -8.68
CA VAL A 6 -10.81 2.66 -9.54
C VAL A 6 -11.93 2.06 -10.39
N GLU A 7 -11.65 1.96 -11.70
CA GLU A 7 -12.58 1.46 -12.71
C GLU A 7 -12.87 -0.05 -12.50
N PRO A 8 -14.10 -0.53 -12.74
CA PRO A 8 -14.47 -1.91 -12.40
C PRO A 8 -13.60 -2.98 -13.05
N TYR A 9 -13.16 -2.78 -14.30
CA TYR A 9 -12.29 -3.74 -14.97
C TYR A 9 -10.89 -3.75 -14.36
N GLN A 10 -10.33 -2.60 -14.01
CA GLN A 10 -9.08 -2.52 -13.25
C GLN A 10 -9.18 -3.25 -11.90
N ALA A 11 -10.26 -3.01 -11.13
CA ALA A 11 -10.48 -3.70 -9.86
C ALA A 11 -10.57 -5.22 -10.05
N GLN A 12 -11.28 -5.68 -11.08
CA GLN A 12 -11.36 -7.11 -11.43
C GLN A 12 -9.96 -7.69 -11.68
N LEU A 13 -9.12 -7.03 -12.48
CA LEU A 13 -7.78 -7.50 -12.80
C LEU A 13 -6.87 -7.59 -11.57
N LEU A 14 -6.91 -6.58 -10.69
CA LEU A 14 -6.15 -6.56 -9.44
C LEU A 14 -6.59 -7.69 -8.50
N ASN A 15 -7.90 -7.93 -8.42
CA ASN A 15 -8.46 -8.97 -7.57
C ASN A 15 -8.12 -10.40 -8.00
N LYS A 16 -7.61 -10.62 -9.24
CA LYS A 16 -7.21 -11.97 -9.70
C LYS A 16 -5.98 -12.52 -8.98
N TRP A 17 -5.12 -11.67 -8.45
CA TRP A 17 -3.84 -12.08 -7.85
C TRP A 17 -3.62 -11.59 -6.42
N ARG A 18 -4.50 -10.73 -5.90
CA ARG A 18 -4.45 -10.25 -4.51
C ARG A 18 -4.54 -11.41 -3.52
N LYS A 19 -3.80 -11.30 -2.41
CA LYS A 19 -3.87 -12.24 -1.28
C LYS A 19 -4.48 -11.62 -0.01
N GLY A 20 -4.67 -10.30 0.03
CA GLY A 20 -5.31 -9.56 1.13
C GLY A 20 -6.81 -9.37 0.91
N SER A 21 -7.37 -8.20 1.25
CA SER A 21 -8.76 -7.73 1.05
C SER A 21 -9.10 -7.40 -0.41
N MET A 22 -10.40 -7.40 -0.74
CA MET A 22 -10.87 -7.23 -2.11
C MET A 22 -10.97 -5.73 -2.42
N LEU A 23 -10.38 -5.29 -3.52
CA LEU A 23 -10.60 -3.93 -4.00
C LEU A 23 -11.98 -3.81 -4.65
N VAL A 24 -12.84 -2.95 -4.13
CA VAL A 24 -14.18 -2.72 -4.70
C VAL A 24 -14.12 -1.60 -5.74
N PRO A 25 -14.81 -1.73 -6.89
CA PRO A 25 -14.90 -0.65 -7.87
C PRO A 25 -15.37 0.67 -7.26
N GLY A 26 -14.78 1.78 -7.67
CA GLY A 26 -15.05 3.12 -7.14
C GLY A 26 -14.31 3.47 -5.86
N GLN A 27 -13.66 2.52 -5.17
CA GLN A 27 -12.75 2.84 -4.08
C GLN A 27 -11.45 3.47 -4.60
N THR A 28 -10.73 4.10 -3.68
CA THR A 28 -9.38 4.62 -3.95
C THR A 28 -8.35 3.54 -3.67
N LEU A 29 -7.36 3.42 -4.55
CA LEU A 29 -6.24 2.51 -4.43
C LEU A 29 -4.94 3.28 -4.15
N GLY A 30 -4.28 2.94 -3.05
CA GLY A 30 -2.93 3.39 -2.72
C GLY A 30 -1.91 2.32 -3.14
N ILE A 31 -0.82 2.76 -3.78
CA ILE A 31 0.28 1.91 -4.22
C ILE A 31 1.59 2.50 -3.70
N LEU A 32 2.35 1.70 -2.96
CA LEU A 32 3.68 2.04 -2.45
C LEU A 32 4.68 0.96 -2.85
N GLU A 33 5.85 1.39 -3.32
CA GLU A 33 6.99 0.51 -3.60
C GLU A 33 8.18 0.99 -2.76
N VAL A 34 8.93 0.05 -2.19
CA VAL A 34 10.12 0.35 -1.35
C VAL A 34 11.25 -0.62 -1.65
N SER A 35 12.47 -0.15 -1.47
CA SER A 35 13.69 -0.95 -1.46
C SER A 35 14.42 -0.70 -0.14
N PRO A 36 15.00 -1.72 0.51
CA PRO A 36 14.79 -3.16 0.34
C PRO A 36 13.35 -3.64 0.59
N ALA A 37 12.98 -4.77 -0.02
CA ALA A 37 11.59 -5.25 -0.01
C ALA A 37 10.98 -5.52 1.38
N ALA A 38 11.79 -5.92 2.34
CA ALA A 38 11.33 -6.27 3.68
C ALA A 38 10.71 -5.06 4.43
N TYR A 39 11.11 -3.83 4.11
CA TYR A 39 10.59 -2.62 4.76
C TYR A 39 9.13 -2.32 4.42
N ILE A 40 8.56 -2.98 3.41
CA ILE A 40 7.14 -2.78 3.12
C ILE A 40 6.24 -3.29 4.25
N SER A 41 6.73 -4.23 5.07
CA SER A 41 5.97 -4.78 6.21
C SER A 41 5.73 -3.74 7.30
N ILE A 42 6.72 -2.90 7.61
CA ILE A 42 6.53 -1.80 8.59
C ILE A 42 5.59 -0.74 8.01
N ALA A 43 5.73 -0.42 6.73
CA ALA A 43 4.88 0.53 6.03
C ALA A 43 3.40 0.09 6.04
N ALA A 44 3.13 -1.19 5.78
CA ALA A 44 1.79 -1.76 5.81
C ALA A 44 1.14 -1.65 7.20
N ASN A 45 1.90 -2.00 8.25
CA ASN A 45 1.41 -1.96 9.63
C ASN A 45 1.12 -0.53 10.11
N GLU A 46 1.99 0.44 9.79
CA GLU A 46 1.76 1.83 10.17
C GLU A 46 0.65 2.50 9.34
N ALA A 47 0.49 2.13 8.06
CA ALA A 47 -0.66 2.53 7.26
C ALA A 47 -1.98 2.12 7.92
N GLU A 48 -2.12 0.84 8.28
CA GLU A 48 -3.34 0.28 8.88
C GLU A 48 -3.66 0.88 10.26
N LYS A 49 -2.63 1.21 11.06
CA LYS A 49 -2.83 1.90 12.34
C LYS A 49 -3.34 3.34 12.19
N SER A 50 -2.96 4.01 11.10
CA SER A 50 -3.20 5.45 10.93
C SER A 50 -4.59 5.79 10.39
N ALA A 51 -5.21 4.88 9.65
CA ALA A 51 -6.49 5.12 9.01
C ALA A 51 -7.25 3.80 8.76
N GLU A 52 -8.57 3.90 8.66
CA GLU A 52 -9.42 2.77 8.28
C GLU A 52 -9.25 2.50 6.77
N ILE A 53 -8.43 1.50 6.46
CA ILE A 53 -8.09 1.04 5.12
C ILE A 53 -8.09 -0.49 5.05
N ASP A 54 -8.26 -1.01 3.85
CA ASP A 54 -8.14 -2.43 3.53
C ASP A 54 -6.77 -2.73 2.93
N ILE A 55 -6.06 -3.74 3.43
CA ILE A 55 -4.81 -4.21 2.83
C ILE A 55 -5.13 -5.18 1.69
N VAL A 56 -4.92 -4.75 0.44
CA VAL A 56 -5.20 -5.56 -0.76
C VAL A 56 -4.06 -6.55 -1.04
N GLU A 57 -2.81 -6.11 -0.95
CA GLU A 57 -1.63 -6.96 -1.15
C GLU A 57 -0.42 -6.38 -0.41
N VAL A 58 0.35 -7.27 0.22
CA VAL A 58 1.71 -6.98 0.72
C VAL A 58 2.69 -7.97 0.12
N ARG A 59 3.71 -7.47 -0.60
CA ARG A 59 4.82 -8.27 -1.13
C ARG A 59 6.12 -7.82 -0.49
N ALA A 60 6.54 -8.51 0.57
CA ALA A 60 7.75 -8.18 1.34
C ALA A 60 9.02 -8.94 0.89
N VAL A 61 8.92 -9.75 -0.17
CA VAL A 61 10.03 -10.59 -0.67
C VAL A 61 10.31 -10.27 -2.13
N GLY A 62 11.58 -10.04 -2.46
CA GLY A 62 12.06 -9.69 -3.80
C GLY A 62 13.08 -8.56 -3.76
N ARG A 63 13.37 -7.97 -4.93
CA ARG A 63 14.21 -6.76 -5.02
C ARG A 63 13.50 -5.54 -4.45
N PHE A 64 12.21 -5.41 -4.76
CA PHE A 64 11.36 -4.32 -4.31
C PHE A 64 10.15 -4.88 -3.57
N GLY A 65 9.75 -4.21 -2.51
CA GLY A 65 8.55 -4.50 -1.74
C GLY A 65 7.40 -3.68 -2.26
N ARG A 66 6.20 -4.25 -2.31
CA ARG A 66 5.00 -3.56 -2.82
C ARG A 66 3.83 -3.68 -1.87
N LEU A 67 3.15 -2.56 -1.65
CA LEU A 67 1.93 -2.46 -0.85
C LEU A 67 0.81 -1.90 -1.73
N PHE A 68 -0.34 -2.56 -1.68
CA PHE A 68 -1.60 -2.11 -2.26
C PHE A 68 -2.62 -2.01 -1.13
N ILE A 69 -3.21 -0.82 -0.98
CA ILE A 69 -4.26 -0.55 0.03
C ILE A 69 -5.47 0.06 -0.65
N SER A 70 -6.65 -0.11 -0.07
CA SER A 70 -7.89 0.48 -0.57
C SER A 70 -8.73 1.11 0.52
N GLY A 71 -9.57 2.08 0.14
CA GLY A 71 -10.47 2.75 1.07
C GLY A 71 -11.04 4.06 0.52
N SER A 72 -11.46 4.94 1.43
CA SER A 72 -11.82 6.32 1.09
C SER A 72 -10.59 7.12 0.65
N GLU A 73 -10.79 8.18 -0.14
CA GLU A 73 -9.68 9.05 -0.59
C GLU A 73 -8.86 9.60 0.58
N ASN A 74 -9.54 10.09 1.62
CA ASN A 74 -8.88 10.65 2.80
C ASN A 74 -8.13 9.58 3.61
N SER A 75 -8.75 8.40 3.79
CA SER A 75 -8.12 7.30 4.53
C SER A 75 -6.86 6.82 3.82
N VAL A 76 -6.92 6.62 2.50
CA VAL A 76 -5.77 6.16 1.71
C VAL A 76 -4.67 7.22 1.70
N ALA A 77 -5.01 8.51 1.58
CA ALA A 77 -4.02 9.58 1.66
C ALA A 77 -3.29 9.61 3.00
N ALA A 78 -4.02 9.54 4.11
CA ALA A 78 -3.44 9.51 5.46
C ALA A 78 -2.57 8.26 5.68
N ALA A 79 -3.04 7.09 5.24
CA ALA A 79 -2.30 5.83 5.32
C ALA A 79 -1.00 5.85 4.50
N MET A 80 -1.02 6.42 3.30
CA MET A 80 0.17 6.56 2.47
C MET A 80 1.20 7.49 3.11
N GLU A 81 0.75 8.61 3.72
CA GLU A 81 1.64 9.53 4.43
C GLU A 81 2.29 8.85 5.65
N ALA A 82 1.50 8.11 6.45
CA ALA A 82 1.99 7.37 7.61
C ALA A 82 2.99 6.28 7.20
N ALA A 83 2.70 5.51 6.15
CA ALA A 83 3.59 4.50 5.60
C ALA A 83 4.93 5.09 5.14
N THR A 84 4.91 6.21 4.42
CA THR A 84 6.13 6.88 3.97
C THR A 84 6.95 7.38 5.16
N LYS A 85 6.33 8.07 6.12
CA LYS A 85 7.02 8.52 7.35
C LYS A 85 7.63 7.36 8.12
N ALA A 86 6.93 6.23 8.22
CA ALA A 86 7.42 5.05 8.92
C ALA A 86 8.68 4.47 8.26
N ILE A 87 8.75 4.45 6.92
CA ILE A 87 9.96 4.02 6.19
C ILE A 87 11.09 5.03 6.39
N GLU A 88 10.81 6.33 6.26
CA GLU A 88 11.81 7.40 6.38
C GLU A 88 12.41 7.52 7.79
N ALA A 89 11.66 7.10 8.81
CA ALA A 89 12.11 7.07 10.20
C ALA A 89 13.05 5.89 10.52
N VAL A 90 13.24 4.93 9.61
CA VAL A 90 14.12 3.79 9.84
C VAL A 90 15.58 4.20 9.65
N ASP A 91 16.37 4.08 10.71
CA ASP A 91 17.82 4.27 10.64
C ASP A 91 18.50 3.18 9.80
N GLY A 92 19.48 3.58 9.00
CA GLY A 92 20.17 2.64 8.11
C GLY A 92 21.44 3.20 7.47
N LYS A 93 22.10 2.35 6.69
CA LYS A 93 23.18 2.79 5.79
C LYS A 93 22.55 3.42 4.55
N PRO A 94 23.23 4.40 3.91
CA PRO A 94 22.74 4.94 2.65
C PRO A 94 22.55 3.83 1.62
N GLU A 95 21.44 3.88 0.90
CA GLU A 95 21.21 3.00 -0.24
C GLU A 95 22.29 3.29 -1.31
N ARG A 96 22.85 2.22 -1.89
CA ARG A 96 23.96 2.29 -2.84
C ARG A 96 23.48 2.50 -4.27
#